data_AF-A0A5K1AUZ1-F1
#
_entry.id   AF-A0A5K1AUZ1-F1
#
_cell.length_a   1.000
_cell.length_b   1.000
_cell.length_c   1.000
_cell.angle_alpha   90.00
_cell.angle_beta   90.00
_cell.angle_gamma   90.00
#
_symmetry.space_group_name_H-M   'P 1'
#
loop_
_entity.id
_entity.type
_entity.pdbx_description
1 polymer ?
#
loop_
_entity_poly.entity_id
_entity_poly.type
_entity_poly.pdbx_seq_one_letter_code
_entity_poly.pdbx_strand_id
1 'polypeptide(L)' 'GTYFIEADRLLRPGGYFVISGPAVQGDNQDKDWTDLQAVAHALCYELIVVEGNTVIWRKPASDACLPNQN' A
#
# COMPACT_ATOMS: atom_id res chain seq x y z
N GLY A 1 2.64 0.15 15.67
CA GLY A 1 3.27 0.02 14.36
C GLY A 1 2.17 0.01 13.33
N THR A 2 2.34 0.68 12.20
CA THR A 2 1.39 0.58 11.09
C THR A 2 1.59 -0.80 10.45
N TYR A 3 0.57 -1.66 10.45
CA TYR A 3 0.63 -3.03 9.92
C TYR A 3 1.29 -3.13 8.53
N PHE A 4 1.10 -2.11 7.70
CA PHE A 4 1.69 -1.99 6.37
C PHE A 4 3.24 -1.98 6.39
N ILE A 5 3.86 -1.27 7.33
CA ILE A 5 5.34 -1.17 7.44
C ILE A 5 5.92 -2.49 7.95
N GLU A 6 5.23 -3.15 8.88
CA GLU A 6 5.66 -4.46 9.40
C GLU A 6 5.60 -5.53 8.30
N ALA A 7 4.57 -5.49 7.44
CA ALA A 7 4.47 -6.37 6.29
C ALA A 7 5.45 -6.03 5.16
N ASP A 8 5.72 -4.74 4.92
CA ASP A 8 6.71 -4.31 3.92
C ASP A 8 8.08 -4.95 4.17
N ARG A 9 8.52 -5.01 5.43
CA ARG A 9 9.82 -5.63 5.81
C ARG A 9 9.92 -7.11 5.45
N LEU A 10 8.79 -7.81 5.32
CA LEU A 10 8.73 -9.24 4.99
C LEU A 10 8.53 -9.48 3.50
N LEU A 11 7.90 -8.54 2.80
CA LEU A 11 7.57 -8.69 1.38
C LEU A 11 8.81 -8.46 0.50
N ARG A 12 9.13 -9.43 -0.35
CA ARG A 12 10.22 -9.32 -1.33
C ARG A 12 9.89 -8.29 -2.42
N PRO A 13 10.90 -7.61 -3.01
CA PRO A 13 10.71 -6.73 -4.16
C PRO A 13 9.91 -7.39 -5.29
N GLY A 14 8.99 -6.65 -5.90
CA GLY A 14 8.07 -7.16 -6.92
C GLY A 14 6.92 -8.03 -6.40
N GLY A 15 6.85 -8.31 -5.10
CA GLY A 15 5.73 -9.01 -4.46
C GLY A 15 4.46 -8.16 -4.38
N TYR A 16 3.35 -8.80 -4.03
CA TYR A 16 2.04 -8.16 -3.93
C TYR A 16 1.59 -8.05 -2.48
N PHE A 17 1.02 -6.91 -2.12
CA PHE A 17 0.38 -6.66 -0.85
C PHE A 17 -1.12 -6.52 -1.07
N VAL A 18 -1.91 -7.39 -0.42
CA VAL A 18 -3.35 -7.50 -0.63
C VAL A 18 -4.06 -7.24 0.69
N ILE A 19 -4.97 -6.28 0.70
CA ILE A 19 -5.89 -6.03 1.82
C ILE A 19 -7.31 -6.27 1.31
N SER A 20 -8.11 -7.02 2.07
CA SER A 20 -9.55 -7.15 1.85
C SER A 20 -10.28 -6.74 3.12
N GLY A 21 -11.13 -5.72 3.05
CA GLY A 21 -11.90 -5.21 4.18
C GLY A 21 -12.81 -4.03 3.83
N PRO A 22 -13.78 -3.70 4.71
CA PRO A 22 -14.77 -2.65 4.46
C PRO A 22 -14.16 -1.26 4.26
N ALA A 23 -12.91 -1.05 4.68
CA ALA A 23 -12.18 0.21 4.50
C ALA A 23 -11.93 0.61 3.02
N VAL A 24 -12.06 -0.31 2.06
CA VAL A 24 -11.75 -0.03 0.64
C VAL A 24 -12.94 0.58 -0.11
N GLN A 25 -14.17 0.17 0.21
CA GLN A 25 -15.40 0.59 -0.49
C GLN A 25 -16.54 1.01 0.44
N GLY A 26 -16.29 1.16 1.75
CA GLY A 26 -17.29 1.64 2.69
C GLY A 26 -17.79 3.05 2.36
N ASP A 27 -19.09 3.29 2.60
CA ASP A 27 -19.77 4.57 2.33
C ASP A 27 -19.13 5.77 3.04
N ASN A 28 -18.33 5.51 4.08
CA ASN A 28 -17.37 6.44 4.63
C ASN A 28 -15.98 6.01 4.16
N GLN A 29 -15.39 6.74 3.22
CA GLN A 29 -13.94 6.67 2.99
C GLN A 29 -13.25 7.16 4.27
N ASP A 30 -13.13 6.23 5.22
CA ASP A 30 -12.62 6.45 6.55
C ASP A 30 -11.17 6.89 6.46
N LYS A 31 -10.70 7.67 7.44
CA LYS A 31 -9.30 8.11 7.56
C LYS A 31 -8.32 6.97 7.30
N ASP A 32 -8.67 5.76 7.71
CA ASP A 32 -7.93 4.52 7.50
C ASP A 32 -7.58 4.25 6.02
N TRP A 33 -8.49 4.50 5.07
CA TRP A 33 -8.21 4.33 3.64
C TRP A 33 -7.21 5.36 3.13
N THR A 34 -7.40 6.62 3.53
CA THR A 34 -6.52 7.72 3.14
C THR A 34 -5.11 7.49 3.71
N ASP A 35 -5.02 7.04 4.95
CA ASP A 35 -3.76 6.73 5.63
C ASP A 35 -3.08 5.52 4.98
N LEU A 36 -3.82 4.48 4.61
CA LEU A 36 -3.29 3.32 3.87
C LEU A 36 -2.71 3.73 2.51
N GLN A 37 -3.44 4.55 1.75
CA GLN A 37 -2.96 5.07 0.47
C GLN A 37 -1.71 5.95 0.65
N ALA A 38 -1.68 6.81 1.68
CA ALA A 38 -0.53 7.65 1.97
C ALA A 38 0.72 6.83 2.32
N VAL A 39 0.57 5.77 3.11
CA VAL A 39 1.68 4.87 3.46
C VAL A 39 2.14 4.05 2.26
N ALA A 40 1.21 3.49 1.48
CA ALA A 40 1.54 2.77 0.26
C ALA A 40 2.32 3.67 -0.73
N HIS A 41 1.87 4.91 -0.90
CA HIS A 41 2.55 5.90 -1.74
C HIS A 41 3.94 6.27 -1.19
N ALA A 42 4.08 6.47 0.12
CA ALA A 42 5.38 6.79 0.74
C ALA A 42 6.41 5.65 0.59
N LEU A 43 5.95 4.41 0.48
CA LEU A 43 6.77 3.22 0.22
C LEU A 43 6.85 2.86 -1.28
N CYS A 44 6.24 3.69 -2.14
CA CYS A 44 6.19 3.51 -3.59
C CYS A 44 5.65 2.20 -4.10
N TYR A 45 4.64 1.72 -3.40
CA TYR A 45 3.80 0.66 -3.88
C TYR A 45 2.96 1.15 -5.08
N GLU A 46 2.96 0.35 -6.14
CA GLU A 46 2.12 0.58 -7.31
C GLU A 46 0.72 0.02 -7.05
N LEU A 47 -0.31 0.85 -7.17
CA LEU A 47 -1.70 0.39 -7.06
C LEU A 47 -2.10 -0.39 -8.32
N ILE A 48 -2.45 -1.66 -8.18
CA ILE A 48 -2.76 -2.55 -9.31
C ILE A 48 -4.27 -2.68 -9.48
N VAL A 49 -4.98 -2.98 -8.40
CA VAL A 49 -6.44 -3.21 -8.41
C VAL A 49 -7.06 -2.59 -7.17
N VAL A 50 -8.22 -1.97 -7.36
CA VAL A 50 -9.21 -1.71 -6.32
C VAL A 50 -10.53 -2.30 -6.82
N GLU A 51 -10.97 -3.39 -6.22
CA GLU A 51 -12.18 -4.10 -6.63
C GLU A 51 -12.97 -4.56 -5.41
N GLY A 52 -14.21 -4.10 -5.30
CA GLY A 52 -15.02 -4.37 -4.13
C GLY A 52 -14.33 -3.85 -2.87
N ASN A 53 -14.29 -4.72 -1.87
CA ASN A 53 -13.58 -4.47 -0.62
C ASN A 53 -12.09 -4.88 -0.67
N THR A 54 -11.52 -5.13 -1.85
CA THR A 54 -10.15 -5.61 -2.01
C THR A 54 -9.29 -4.59 -2.73
N VAL A 55 -8.07 -4.41 -2.21
CA VAL A 55 -7.02 -3.60 -2.84
C VAL A 55 -5.76 -4.42 -2.97
N ILE A 56 -5.10 -4.27 -4.12
CA ILE A 56 -3.84 -4.94 -4.43
C ILE A 56 -2.82 -3.88 -4.82
N TRP A 57 -1.70 -3.87 -4.09
CA TRP A 57 -0.52 -3.11 -4.47
C TRP A 57 0.64 -4.02 -4.82
N ARG A 58 1.55 -3.53 -5.65
CA ARG A 58 2.81 -4.18 -5.98
C ARG A 58 3.97 -3.42 -5.36
N LYS A 59 4.82 -4.13 -4.62
CA LYS A 59 6.07 -3.59 -4.06
C LYS A 59 7.04 -3.27 -5.20
N PRO A 60 7.73 -2.12 -5.20
CA PRO A 60 8.68 -1.80 -6.24
C PRO A 60 9.81 -2.84 -6.29
N ALA A 61 10.31 -3.11 -7.50
CA ALA A 61 11.39 -4.08 -7.74
C ALA A 61 12.79 -3.53 -7.44
N SER A 62 12.90 -2.21 -7.28
CA SER A 62 14.13 -1.46 -6.97
C SER A 62 13.82 -0.36 -5.96
N ASP A 63 14.85 0.35 -5.49
CA ASP A 63 14.74 1.56 -4.65
C ASP A 63 14.17 2.74 -5.46
N ALA A 64 13.02 2.54 -6.10
CA ALA A 64 12.44 3.44 -7.10
C ALA A 64 12.05 4.82 -6.54
N CYS A 65 12.05 4.97 -5.21
CA CYS A 65 11.55 6.16 -4.54
C CYS A 65 12.35 6.61 -3.34
N LEU A 66 13.63 6.24 -3.23
CA LEU A 66 14.50 7.11 -2.44
C LEU A 66 14.46 8.48 -3.14
N PRO A 67 13.90 9.55 -2.54
CA PRO A 67 14.23 10.86 -3.04
C PRO A 67 15.74 10.94 -2.90
N ASN A 68 16.45 11.13 -4.01
CA ASN A 68 17.86 11.50 -3.96
C ASN A 68 17.95 12.65 -2.96
N GLN A 69 18.53 12.39 -1.79
CA GLN A 69 18.92 13.46 -0.87
C GLN A 69 20.18 14.09 -1.48
N ASN A 70 19.95 14.93 -2.49
CA ASN A 70 20.94 15.88 -2.97
C ASN A 70 20.95 17.10 -2.04
#